data_AF-M1B4W0-F1
#
_entry.id   AF-M1B4W0-F1
#
_cell.length_a   1.000
_cell.length_b   1.000
_cell.length_c   1.000
_cell.angle_alpha   90.00
_cell.angle_beta   90.00
_cell.angle_gamma   90.00
#
_symmetry.space_group_name_H-M   'P 1'
#
loop_
_entity.id
_entity.type
_entity.pdbx_description
1 polymer ?
#
loop_
_entity_poly.entity_id
_entity_poly.type
_entity_poly.pdbx_seq_one_letter_code
_entity_poly.pdbx_strand_id
1 'polypeptide(L)' 'MTTLSTVASSTGVQTRQSVCRCMMELITTYNPNATAIATLPGFCGVSLGFTIDPNTDCEYVS' A
#
# COMPACT_ATOMS: atom_id res chain seq x y z
N MET A 1 6.96 -16.42 -6.45
CA MET A 1 5.79 -15.67 -5.94
C MET A 1 6.28 -14.66 -4.93
N THR A 2 6.20 -13.38 -5.24
CA THR A 2 6.47 -12.28 -4.30
C THR A 2 5.21 -12.05 -3.47
N THR A 3 5.31 -12.16 -2.14
CA THR A 3 4.18 -11.84 -1.25
C THR A 3 4.25 -10.38 -0.84
N LEU A 4 3.09 -9.78 -0.54
CA LEU A 4 3.01 -8.38 -0.11
C LEU A 4 3.93 -8.08 1.08
N SER A 5 4.10 -9.03 1.99
CA SER A 5 5.03 -8.97 3.11
C SER A 5 6.50 -8.89 2.69
N THR A 6 6.94 -9.62 1.66
CA THR A 6 8.31 -9.53 1.13
C THR A 6 8.56 -8.19 0.46
N VAL A 7 7.55 -7.65 -0.22
CA VAL A 7 7.61 -6.35 -0.89
C VAL A 7 7.60 -5.20 0.13
N ALA A 8 6.78 -5.29 1.18
CA ALA A 8 6.76 -4.36 2.30
C ALA A 8 8.08 -4.31 3.08
N SER A 9 8.77 -5.45 3.19
CA SER A 9 10.06 -5.56 3.87
C SER A 9 11.21 -4.96 3.05
N SER A 10 10.97 -4.63 1.77
CA SER A 10 11.98 -4.02 0.93
C SER A 10 12.12 -2.52 1.22
N THR A 11 13.36 -2.04 1.28
CA THR A 11 13.69 -0.65 1.59
C THR A 11 13.85 0.22 0.33
N GLY A 12 13.57 -0.32 -0.85
CA GLY A 12 13.72 0.40 -2.11
C GLY A 12 12.53 1.34 -2.34
N VAL A 13 12.80 2.63 -2.54
CA VAL A 13 11.82 3.67 -2.91
C VAL A 13 10.91 3.16 -4.04
N GLN A 14 11.51 2.64 -5.11
CA GLN A 14 10.79 2.10 -6.28
C GLN A 14 9.79 1.00 -5.92
N THR A 15 10.12 0.17 -4.93
CA THR A 15 9.27 -0.92 -4.49
C THR A 15 8.11 -0.41 -3.64
N ARG A 16 8.35 0.57 -2.76
CA ARG A 16 7.28 1.21 -1.97
C ARG A 16 6.31 1.98 -2.85
N GLN A 17 6.80 2.71 -3.84
CA GLN A 17 5.97 3.38 -4.86
C GLN A 17 5.11 2.37 -5.64
N SER A 18 5.69 1.22 -6.01
CA SER A 18 4.96 0.15 -6.70
C SER A 18 3.85 -0.45 -5.84
N VAL A 19 4.11 -0.70 -4.54
CA VAL A 19 3.08 -1.18 -3.59
C VAL A 19 1.98 -0.14 -3.42
N CYS A 20 2.36 1.14 -3.27
CA CYS A 20 1.40 2.23 -3.16
C CYS A 20 0.46 2.26 -4.36
N ARG A 21 0.98 2.18 -5.59
CA ARG A 21 0.18 2.17 -6.82
C ARG A 21 -0.78 0.97 -6.85
N CYS A 22 -0.32 -0.21 -6.48
CA CYS A 22 -1.17 -1.41 -6.42
C CYS A 22 -2.34 -1.25 -5.42
N MET A 23 -2.06 -0.66 -4.25
CA MET A 23 -3.09 -0.39 -3.24
C MET A 23 -4.05 0.71 -3.66
N MET A 24 -3.57 1.74 -4.36
CA MET A 24 -4.40 2.76 -4.99
C MET A 24 -5.34 2.20 -6.06
N GLU A 25 -4.85 1.29 -6.90
CA GLU A 25 -5.69 0.59 -7.88
C GLU A 25 -6.78 -0.24 -7.20
N LEU A 26 -6.46 -0.90 -6.08
CA LEU A 26 -7.45 -1.61 -5.29
C LEU A 26 -8.47 -0.66 -4.66
N ILE A 27 -8.03 0.45 -4.09
CA ILE A 27 -8.90 1.47 -3.49
C ILE A 27 -9.84 2.09 -4.54
N THR A 28 -9.33 2.41 -5.72
CA THR A 28 -10.14 2.97 -6.81
C THR A 28 -11.14 1.95 -7.36
N THR A 29 -10.75 0.69 -7.51
CA THR A 29 -11.63 -0.40 -7.96
C THR A 29 -12.71 -0.72 -6.94
N TYR A 30 -12.36 -0.75 -5.65
CA TYR A 30 -13.26 -1.10 -4.54
C TYR A 30 -13.57 0.13 -3.68
N ASN A 31 -13.94 1.22 -4.34
CA ASN A 31 -14.17 2.54 -3.75
C ASN A 31 -15.01 2.57 -2.44
N PRO A 32 -16.15 1.84 -2.31
CA PRO A 32 -16.91 1.85 -1.05
C PRO A 32 -16.14 1.25 0.14
N ASN A 33 -15.09 0.47 -0.12
CA ASN A 33 -14.25 -0.20 0.88
C ASN A 33 -12.85 0.43 0.98
N ALA A 34 -12.64 1.63 0.43
CA ALA A 34 -11.34 2.31 0.42
C ALA A 34 -10.68 2.34 1.82
N THR A 35 -11.43 2.71 2.84
CA THR A 35 -10.96 2.75 4.23
C THR A 35 -10.58 1.37 4.75
N ALA A 36 -11.38 0.34 4.44
CA ALA A 36 -11.09 -1.02 4.87
C ALA A 36 -9.78 -1.53 4.24
N ILE A 37 -9.56 -1.25 2.95
CA ILE A 37 -8.33 -1.60 2.22
C ILE A 37 -7.13 -0.86 2.81
N ALA A 38 -7.26 0.44 3.08
CA ALA A 38 -6.21 1.25 3.72
C ALA A 38 -5.79 0.70 5.10
N THR A 39 -6.75 0.16 5.87
CA THR A 39 -6.47 -0.42 7.20
C THR A 39 -6.01 -1.87 7.18
N LEU A 40 -6.17 -2.59 6.05
CA LEU A 40 -5.86 -4.01 5.93
C LEU A 40 -4.41 -4.37 6.33
N PRO A 41 -3.37 -3.61 5.90
CA PRO A 41 -1.99 -3.91 6.31
C PRO A 41 -1.83 -3.88 7.83
N GLY A 42 -2.47 -2.92 8.51
CA GLY A 42 -2.47 -2.81 9.97
C GLY A 42 -3.13 -4.01 10.64
N PHE A 43 -4.27 -4.48 10.13
CA PHE A 43 -4.93 -5.69 10.64
C PHE A 43 -4.08 -6.95 10.45
N CYS A 44 -3.28 -7.02 9.39
CA CYS A 44 -2.36 -8.12 9.14
C CYS A 44 -1.02 -7.97 9.88
N GLY A 45 -0.81 -6.91 10.69
CA GLY A 45 0.45 -6.64 11.36
C GLY A 45 1.61 -6.30 10.41
N VAL A 46 1.30 -5.87 9.18
CA VAL A 46 2.28 -5.52 8.15
C VAL A 46 2.50 -4.01 8.15
N SER A 47 3.74 -3.60 8.38
CA SER A 47 4.14 -2.20 8.23
C SER A 47 4.75 -1.98 6.83
N LEU A 48 4.13 -1.10 6.05
CA LEU A 48 4.61 -0.72 4.71
C LEU A 48 5.65 0.39 4.73
N GLY A 49 5.87 1.04 5.88
CA GLY A 49 6.75 2.20 6.02
C GLY A 49 6.14 3.52 5.54
N PHE A 50 4.89 3.51 5.08
CA PHE A 50 4.10 4.68 4.71
C PHE A 50 2.63 4.44 5.04
N THR A 51 1.85 5.52 5.11
CA THR A 51 0.39 5.45 5.28
C THR A 51 -0.27 5.35 3.92
N ILE A 52 -1.25 4.45 3.80
CA ILE A 52 -2.15 4.38 2.65
C ILE A 52 -3.47 5.02 3.04
N ASP A 53 -3.92 5.96 2.22
CA ASP A 53 -5.21 6.62 2.26
C ASP A 53 -5.68 6.89 0.83
N PRO A 54 -6.97 7.17 0.59
CA PRO A 54 -7.49 7.40 -0.77
C PRO A 54 -6.87 8.57 -1.54
N ASN A 55 -6.10 9.44 -0.86
CA ASN A 55 -5.42 10.60 -1.42
C ASN A 55 -3.89 10.47 -1.35
N THR A 56 -3.34 9.31 -0.98
CA THR A 56 -1.90 9.09 -0.93
C THR A 56 -1.29 9.30 -2.32
N ASP A 57 -0.34 10.22 -2.42
CA ASP A 57 0.43 10.39 -3.65
C ASP A 57 1.64 9.45 -3.65
N CYS A 58 1.58 8.43 -4.51
CA CYS A 58 2.62 7.41 -4.61
C CYS A 58 3.96 7.95 -5.12
N GLU A 59 4.02 9.13 -5.72
CA GLU A 59 5.29 9.75 -6.14
C GLU A 59 6.13 10.18 -4.92
N TYR A 60 5.49 10.52 -3.80
CA TYR A 60 6.15 11.00 -2.58
C TYR A 60 6.45 9.90 -1.56
N VAL A 61 6.16 8.64 -1.89
CA VAL A 61 6.47 7.50 -1.03
C VAL A 61 7.97 7.18 -1.13
N SER A 62 8.72 7.48 -0.06
CA SER A 62 10.14 7.20 0.12
C SER A 62 10.41 5.82 0.70
#